data_AF-A0A2M9CYQ1-F1
#
_entry.id   AF-A0A2M9CYQ1-F1
#
_cell.length_a   1.000
_cell.length_b   1.000
_cell.length_c   1.000
_cell.angle_alpha   90.00
_cell.angle_beta   90.00
_cell.angle_gamma   90.00
#
_symmetry.space_group_name_H-M   'P 1'
#
loop_
_entity.id
_entity.type
_entity.pdbx_description
1 polymer ?
#
loop_
_entity_poly.entity_id
_entity_poly.type
_entity_poly.pdbx_seq_one_letter_code
_entity_poly.pdbx_strand_id
1 'polypeptide(L)'
;MPKKIDPELRARAVRLLREHNGECQNVTAASIAVAKQLGVSQESVRRWVTQAAVDGGTRPGVSTEELAEIRRLKAENKRLRESNEIVKAASNPPVHTPSRRAVRFVDRALAVARVPGERTGGGVTTTGSDQYARVTTLDWQDRTVHLQATNVRHALVQAPA
;
A
#
# COMPACT_ATOMS: atom_id res chain seq x y z
N MET A 1 -13.62 23.61 -11.47
CA MET A 1 -13.40 23.61 -10.01
C MET A 1 -14.70 23.97 -9.31
N PRO A 2 -15.09 23.30 -8.21
CA PRO A 2 -16.22 23.77 -7.41
C PRO A 2 -15.90 25.19 -6.92
N LYS A 3 -16.81 26.15 -7.12
CA LYS A 3 -16.63 27.52 -6.60
C LYS A 3 -16.47 27.43 -5.08
N LYS A 4 -15.32 27.88 -4.56
CA LYS A 4 -15.12 28.04 -3.10
C LYS A 4 -16.15 29.06 -2.64
N ILE A 5 -17.15 28.60 -1.91
CA ILE A 5 -18.11 29.48 -1.26
C ILE A 5 -17.47 29.91 0.06
N ASP A 6 -17.42 31.22 0.26
CA ASP A 6 -16.90 31.84 1.47
C ASP A 6 -17.62 31.28 2.72
N PRO A 7 -16.88 30.74 3.71
CA PRO A 7 -17.47 30.27 4.97
C PRO A 7 -18.23 31.38 5.71
N GLU A 8 -17.81 32.64 5.62
CA GLU A 8 -18.51 33.76 6.27
C GLU A 8 -19.90 33.98 5.68
N LEU A 9 -20.02 33.86 4.35
CA LEU A 9 -21.32 33.94 3.66
C LEU A 9 -22.27 32.84 4.12
N ARG A 10 -21.77 31.61 4.32
CA ARG A 10 -22.57 30.49 4.83
C ARG A 10 -23.02 30.73 6.26
N ALA A 11 -22.12 31.17 7.14
CA ALA A 11 -22.43 31.49 8.52
C ALA A 11 -23.47 32.61 8.62
N ARG A 12 -23.32 33.66 7.80
CA ARG A 12 -24.30 34.76 7.70
C ARG A 12 -25.67 34.27 7.25
N ALA A 13 -25.75 33.41 6.24
CA ALA A 13 -27.01 32.85 5.76
C ALA A 13 -27.73 32.04 6.85
N VAL A 14 -26.99 31.20 7.58
CA VAL A 14 -27.56 30.40 8.69
C VAL A 14 -28.05 31.30 9.82
N ARG A 15 -27.30 32.37 10.15
CA ARG A 15 -27.70 33.35 11.17
C ARG A 15 -28.98 34.09 10.78
N LEU A 16 -29.01 34.69 9.59
CA LEU A 16 -30.19 35.42 9.08
C LEU A 16 -31.43 34.54 9.00
N LEU A 17 -31.28 33.27 8.64
CA LEU A 17 -32.41 32.35 8.59
C LEU A 17 -32.95 32.02 9.98
N ARG A 18 -32.09 31.92 11.01
CA ARG A 18 -32.54 31.74 12.39
C ARG A 18 -33.29 32.97 12.90
N GLU A 19 -32.83 34.17 12.53
CA GLU A 19 -33.50 35.44 12.85
C GLU A 19 -34.90 35.53 12.19
N HIS A 20 -35.00 35.20 10.90
CA HIS A 20 -36.28 35.24 10.17
C HIS A 20 -37.24 34.08 10.47
N ASN A 21 -36.81 33.03 11.18
CA ASN A 21 -37.64 31.84 11.41
C ASN A 21 -38.88 32.13 12.29
N GLY A 22 -38.89 33.25 13.02
CA GLY A 22 -40.06 33.73 13.79
C GLY A 22 -41.00 34.67 13.01
N GLU A 23 -40.54 35.24 11.89
CA GLU A 23 -41.30 36.21 11.08
C GLU A 23 -41.94 35.57 9.84
N CYS A 24 -41.41 34.43 9.40
CA CYS A 24 -41.86 33.71 8.22
C CYS A 24 -42.72 32.50 8.57
N GLN A 25 -43.74 32.22 7.73
CA GLN A 25 -44.67 31.10 7.93
C GLN A 25 -44.00 29.72 7.96
N ASN A 26 -42.87 29.55 7.28
CA ASN A 26 -42.10 28.30 7.27
C ASN A 26 -40.64 28.54 6.84
N VAL A 27 -39.80 27.52 7.06
CA VAL A 27 -38.36 27.52 6.73
C VAL A 27 -38.10 27.76 5.24
N THR A 28 -39.01 27.32 4.36
CA THR A 28 -38.89 27.51 2.91
C THR A 28 -39.04 28.99 2.54
N ALA A 29 -40.01 29.69 3.12
CA ALA A 29 -40.21 31.13 2.93
C ALA A 29 -39.03 31.94 3.48
N ALA A 30 -38.54 31.60 4.67
CA ALA A 30 -37.33 32.21 5.25
C ALA A 30 -36.10 31.98 4.35
N SER A 31 -35.96 30.78 3.78
CA SER A 31 -34.86 30.45 2.85
C SER A 31 -34.90 31.29 1.57
N ILE A 32 -36.10 31.58 1.03
CA ILE A 32 -36.27 32.42 -0.17
C ILE A 32 -35.89 33.87 0.14
N ALA A 33 -36.33 34.42 1.28
CA ALA A 33 -36.00 35.78 1.71
C ALA A 33 -34.49 35.97 1.88
N VAL A 34 -33.84 35.06 2.62
CA VAL A 34 -32.38 35.08 2.87
C VAL A 34 -31.59 34.89 1.57
N ALA A 35 -32.04 33.99 0.69
CA ALA A 35 -31.40 33.76 -0.60
C ALA A 35 -31.42 35.02 -1.49
N LYS A 36 -32.56 35.72 -1.54
CA LYS A 36 -32.71 36.99 -2.27
C LYS A 36 -31.82 38.08 -1.68
N GLN A 37 -31.72 38.17 -0.35
CA GLN A 37 -30.88 39.16 0.34
C GLN A 37 -29.37 38.93 0.11
N LEU A 38 -28.93 37.67 0.05
CA LEU A 38 -27.52 37.31 -0.10
C LEU A 38 -27.09 37.04 -1.55
N GLY A 39 -28.02 37.05 -2.51
CA GLY A 39 -27.73 36.80 -3.93
C GLY A 39 -27.32 35.35 -4.23
N VAL A 40 -27.81 34.38 -3.45
CA VAL A 40 -27.49 32.94 -3.59
C VAL A 40 -28.74 32.14 -3.92
N SER A 41 -28.59 30.88 -4.34
CA SER A 41 -29.77 30.03 -4.56
C SER A 41 -30.43 29.60 -3.24
N GLN A 42 -31.76 29.55 -3.23
CA GLN A 42 -32.56 29.04 -2.10
C GLN A 42 -32.08 27.66 -1.64
N GLU A 43 -31.79 26.76 -2.59
CA GLU A 43 -31.34 25.41 -2.30
C GLU A 43 -29.98 25.40 -1.57
N SER A 44 -29.10 26.37 -1.85
CA SER A 44 -27.81 26.50 -1.14
C SER A 44 -28.04 26.88 0.32
N VAL A 45 -28.91 27.86 0.58
CA VAL A 45 -29.27 28.29 1.94
C VAL A 45 -29.88 27.13 2.73
N ARG A 46 -30.84 26.42 2.13
CA ARG A 46 -31.48 25.25 2.75
C ARG A 46 -30.45 24.17 3.13
N ARG A 47 -29.49 23.88 2.25
CA ARG A 47 -28.42 22.91 2.52
C ARG A 47 -27.51 23.35 3.66
N TRP A 48 -27.10 24.62 3.70
CA TRP A 48 -26.24 25.13 4.78
C TRP A 48 -26.94 25.09 6.14
N VAL A 49 -28.23 25.42 6.18
CA VAL A 49 -29.03 25.34 7.40
C VAL A 49 -29.19 23.90 7.86
N THR A 50 -29.47 22.98 6.93
CA THR A 50 -29.58 21.56 7.25
C THR A 50 -28.25 21.02 7.77
N GLN A 51 -27.13 21.37 7.13
CA GLN A 51 -25.80 20.96 7.58
C GLN A 51 -25.47 21.58 8.93
N ALA A 52 -25.80 22.86 9.19
CA ALA A 52 -25.58 23.49 10.48
C ALA A 52 -26.43 22.86 11.60
N ALA A 53 -27.61 22.32 11.28
CA ALA A 53 -28.41 21.55 12.22
C ALA A 53 -27.80 20.16 12.52
N VAL A 54 -27.14 19.54 11.53
CA VAL A 54 -26.37 18.31 11.72
C VAL A 54 -25.11 18.58 12.55
N ASP A 55 -24.34 19.60 12.17
CA ASP A 55 -23.12 20.01 12.87
C ASP A 55 -23.42 20.45 14.32
N GLY A 56 -24.61 21.02 14.57
CA GLY A 56 -25.10 21.36 15.91
C GLY A 56 -25.82 20.23 16.65
N GLY A 57 -25.85 19.00 16.10
CA GLY A 57 -26.46 17.83 16.75
C GLY A 57 -27.99 17.85 16.86
N THR A 58 -28.67 18.84 16.28
CA THR A 58 -30.13 18.95 16.30
C THR A 58 -30.79 17.98 15.30
N ARG A 59 -30.03 17.54 14.29
CA ARG A 59 -30.50 16.62 13.25
C ARG A 59 -29.50 15.48 13.06
N PRO A 60 -29.94 14.23 12.88
CA PRO A 60 -29.03 13.14 12.54
C PRO A 60 -28.41 13.35 11.14
N GLY A 61 -27.13 13.04 11.01
CA GLY A 61 -26.36 13.15 9.78
C GLY A 61 -24.87 13.08 10.06
N VAL A 62 -24.05 13.15 9.00
CA VAL A 62 -22.59 13.24 9.14
C VAL A 62 -22.19 14.71 9.23
N SER A 63 -21.48 15.07 10.28
CA SER A 63 -21.03 16.45 10.48
C SER A 63 -19.95 16.83 9.47
N THR A 64 -19.76 18.13 9.28
CA THR A 64 -18.71 18.66 8.41
C THR A 64 -17.32 18.23 8.91
N GLU A 65 -17.12 18.15 10.22
CA GLU A 65 -15.88 17.70 10.86
C GLU A 65 -15.64 16.20 10.64
N GLU A 66 -16.65 15.37 10.87
CA GLU A 66 -16.58 13.93 10.61
C GLU A 66 -16.27 13.64 9.13
N LEU A 67 -16.90 14.36 8.21
CA LEU A 67 -16.60 14.24 6.78
C LEU A 67 -15.16 14.65 6.44
N ALA A 68 -14.64 15.69 7.09
CA ALA A 68 -13.26 16.13 6.90
C ALA A 68 -12.27 15.06 7.41
N GLU A 69 -12.53 14.48 8.58
CA GLU A 69 -11.70 13.43 9.15
C GLU A 69 -11.75 12.14 8.32
N ILE A 70 -12.93 11.72 7.86
CA ILE A 70 -13.06 10.57 6.94
C ILE A 70 -12.23 10.78 5.68
N ARG A 71 -12.21 11.99 5.11
CA ARG A 71 -11.40 12.28 3.92
C ARG A 71 -9.90 12.23 4.23
N ARG A 72 -9.48 12.81 5.36
CA ARG A 72 -8.10 12.76 5.83
C ARG A 72 -7.64 11.32 6.03
N LEU A 73 -8.40 10.52 6.78
CA LEU A 73 -8.09 9.12 7.05
C LEU A 73 -8.07 8.27 5.79
N LYS A 74 -8.94 8.53 4.81
CA LYS A 74 -8.90 7.84 3.51
C LYS A 74 -7.63 8.18 2.73
N ALA A 75 -7.21 9.45 2.73
CA ALA A 75 -5.98 9.87 2.07
C ALA A 75 -4.75 9.25 2.74
N GLU A 76 -4.71 9.22 4.08
CA GLU A 76 -3.65 8.59 4.85
C GLU A 76 -3.60 7.08 4.61
N ASN A 77 -4.73 6.38 4.68
CA ASN A 77 -4.80 4.95 4.37
C ASN A 77 -4.30 4.62 2.97
N LYS A 78 -4.64 5.45 1.97
CA LYS A 78 -4.13 5.28 0.61
C LYS A 78 -2.60 5.38 0.59
N ARG A 79 -2.04 6.42 1.20
CA ARG A 79 -0.59 6.64 1.26
C ARG A 79 0.14 5.53 2.01
N LEU A 80 -0.43 5.05 3.11
CA LEU A 80 0.10 3.93 3.89
C LEU A 80 0.06 2.62 3.10
N ARG A 81 -1.00 2.37 2.32
CA ARG A 81 -1.09 1.20 1.44
C ARG A 81 -0.02 1.23 0.35
N GLU A 82 0.15 2.35 -0.33
CA GLU A 82 1.20 2.52 -1.34
C GLU A 82 2.60 2.29 -0.74
N SER A 83 2.86 2.85 0.44
CA SER A 83 4.13 2.65 1.15
C SER A 83 4.35 1.17 1.52
N ASN A 84 3.31 0.50 2.03
CA ASN A 84 3.36 -0.92 2.37
C ASN A 84 3.55 -1.81 1.14
N GLU A 85 2.99 -1.45 -0.02
CA GLU A 85 3.21 -2.17 -1.26
C GLU A 85 4.67 -2.11 -1.70
N ILE A 86 5.31 -0.94 -1.59
CA ILE A 86 6.74 -0.78 -1.87
C ILE A 86 7.57 -1.66 -0.92
N VAL A 87 7.29 -1.62 0.39
CA VAL A 87 8.01 -2.44 1.37
C VAL A 87 7.80 -3.92 1.09
N LYS A 88 6.57 -4.36 0.80
CA LYS A 88 6.28 -5.76 0.46
C LYS A 88 7.02 -6.21 -0.80
N ALA A 89 7.05 -5.38 -1.83
CA ALA A 89 7.77 -5.68 -3.07
C ALA A 89 9.29 -5.80 -2.83
N ALA A 90 9.86 -4.98 -1.93
CA ALA A 90 11.28 -5.06 -1.57
C ALA A 90 11.61 -6.28 -0.70
N SER A 91 10.75 -6.61 0.28
CA SER A 91 10.97 -7.72 1.21
C SER A 91 10.69 -9.09 0.61
N ASN A 92 9.82 -9.18 -0.38
CA ASN A 92 9.50 -10.42 -1.08
C ASN A 92 9.44 -10.16 -2.58
N PRO A 93 10.61 -9.93 -3.22
CA PRO A 93 10.64 -9.77 -4.67
C PRO A 93 10.01 -11.00 -5.32
N PRO A 94 9.26 -10.85 -6.42
CA PRO A 94 8.73 -11.98 -7.15
C PRO A 94 9.90 -12.85 -7.62
N VAL A 95 10.18 -13.92 -6.88
CA VAL A 95 11.14 -14.93 -7.30
C VAL A 95 10.52 -15.59 -8.52
N HIS A 96 11.17 -15.49 -9.68
CA HIS A 96 10.81 -16.35 -10.81
C HIS A 96 10.90 -17.77 -10.28
N THR A 97 9.76 -18.45 -10.11
CA THR A 97 9.72 -19.84 -9.64
C THR A 97 10.73 -20.61 -10.48
N PRO A 98 11.84 -21.11 -9.91
CA PRO A 98 12.82 -21.82 -10.70
C PRO A 98 12.08 -22.98 -11.37
N SER A 99 12.38 -23.24 -12.65
CA SER A 99 11.73 -24.34 -13.36
C SER A 99 11.80 -25.61 -12.50
N ARG A 100 10.80 -26.51 -12.60
CA ARG A 100 10.84 -27.79 -11.87
C ARG A 100 12.16 -28.54 -12.08
N ARG A 101 12.81 -28.35 -13.23
CA ARG A 101 14.14 -28.90 -13.55
C ARG A 101 15.25 -28.26 -12.70
N ALA A 102 15.24 -26.93 -12.53
CA ALA A 102 16.21 -26.22 -11.69
C ALA A 102 16.08 -26.60 -10.21
N VAL A 103 14.86 -26.64 -9.67
CA VAL A 103 14.62 -27.07 -8.28
C VAL A 103 15.15 -28.49 -8.05
N ARG A 104 14.75 -29.45 -8.91
CA ARG A 104 15.24 -30.83 -8.81
C ARG A 104 16.75 -30.96 -8.95
N PHE A 105 17.39 -30.09 -9.72
CA PHE A 105 18.85 -30.09 -9.83
C PHE A 105 19.49 -29.61 -8.52
N VAL A 106 18.99 -28.53 -7.94
CA VAL A 106 19.47 -28.02 -6.64
C VAL A 106 19.30 -29.08 -5.55
N ASP A 107 18.12 -29.70 -5.45
CA ASP A 107 17.86 -30.76 -4.48
C ASP A 107 18.86 -31.92 -4.61
N ARG A 108 19.16 -32.34 -5.84
CA ARG A 108 20.15 -33.39 -6.11
C ARG A 108 21.55 -32.95 -5.74
N ALA A 109 21.97 -31.74 -6.14
CA ALA A 109 23.28 -31.20 -5.82
C ALA A 109 23.49 -31.07 -4.30
N LEU A 110 22.46 -30.67 -3.55
CA LEU A 110 22.51 -30.61 -2.09
C LEU A 110 22.63 -32.00 -1.46
N ALA A 111 22.00 -33.03 -2.04
CA ALA A 111 22.06 -34.41 -1.57
C ALA A 111 23.37 -35.16 -1.91
N VAL A 112 24.25 -34.58 -2.75
CA VAL A 112 25.55 -35.20 -3.07
C VAL A 112 26.41 -35.27 -1.81
N ALA A 113 26.78 -36.48 -1.41
CA ALA A 113 27.75 -36.72 -0.34
C ALA A 113 29.11 -36.14 -0.73
N ARG A 114 29.76 -35.43 0.20
CA ARG A 114 31.02 -34.71 -0.02
C ARG A 114 32.06 -35.21 0.96
N VAL A 115 33.28 -35.31 0.48
CA VAL A 115 34.44 -35.61 1.30
C VAL A 115 35.31 -34.36 1.45
N PRO A 116 35.88 -34.11 2.64
CA PRO A 116 36.89 -33.07 2.79
C PRO A 116 38.09 -33.38 1.89
N GLY A 117 38.50 -32.36 1.14
CA GLY A 117 39.70 -32.36 0.32
C GLY A 117 40.85 -31.64 1.02
N GLU A 118 41.80 -31.15 0.23
CA GLU A 118 43.01 -30.50 0.71
C GLU A 118 42.73 -29.16 1.40
N ARG A 119 43.48 -28.86 2.48
CA ARG A 119 43.43 -27.55 3.13
C ARG A 119 44.07 -26.51 2.21
N THR A 120 43.28 -25.53 1.78
CA THR A 120 43.77 -24.39 1.01
C THR A 120 43.93 -23.21 1.97
N GLY A 121 45.12 -23.09 2.57
CA GLY A 121 45.39 -22.11 3.63
C GLY A 121 44.51 -22.35 4.88
N GLY A 122 43.69 -21.36 5.24
CA GLY A 122 42.74 -21.45 6.36
C GLY A 122 41.42 -22.13 6.02
N GLY A 123 41.16 -22.44 4.74
CA GLY A 123 39.91 -23.05 4.29
C GLY A 123 40.01 -24.55 4.07
N VAL A 124 38.88 -25.23 4.15
CA VAL A 124 38.70 -26.65 3.80
C VAL A 124 37.85 -26.74 2.56
N THR A 125 38.38 -27.31 1.49
CA THR A 125 37.58 -27.61 0.30
C THR A 125 36.84 -28.93 0.53
N THR A 126 35.55 -29.04 0.20
CA THR A 126 34.88 -30.34 0.12
C THR A 126 34.43 -30.60 -1.31
N THR A 127 34.57 -31.84 -1.78
CA THR A 127 34.15 -32.21 -3.14
C THR A 127 33.33 -33.49 -3.10
N GLY A 128 32.30 -33.55 -3.94
CA GLY A 128 31.47 -34.73 -4.15
C GLY A 128 30.92 -34.76 -5.56
N SER A 129 30.66 -35.96 -6.09
CA SER A 129 30.05 -36.12 -7.40
C SER A 129 29.18 -37.37 -7.42
N ASP A 130 28.05 -37.29 -8.12
CA ASP A 130 27.22 -38.43 -8.48
C ASP A 130 26.90 -38.42 -10.00
N GLN A 131 25.95 -39.24 -10.42
CA GLN A 131 25.50 -39.32 -11.82
C GLN A 131 24.73 -38.09 -12.35
N TYR A 132 24.44 -37.09 -11.50
CA TYR A 132 23.63 -35.91 -11.82
C TYR A 132 24.35 -34.58 -11.58
N ALA A 133 25.17 -34.49 -10.54
CA ALA A 133 25.82 -33.27 -10.12
C ALA A 133 27.24 -33.52 -9.61
N ARG A 134 28.12 -32.56 -9.88
CA ARG A 134 29.42 -32.40 -9.21
C ARG A 134 29.35 -31.14 -8.37
N VAL A 135 29.73 -31.24 -7.11
CA VAL A 135 29.69 -30.14 -6.14
C VAL A 135 31.04 -29.96 -5.49
N THR A 136 31.50 -28.73 -5.45
CA THR A 136 32.70 -28.32 -4.72
C THR A 136 32.34 -27.14 -3.80
N THR A 137 32.72 -27.21 -2.54
CA THR A 137 32.61 -26.10 -1.59
C THR A 137 33.97 -25.69 -1.07
N LEU A 138 34.12 -24.42 -0.69
CA LEU A 138 35.21 -23.94 0.15
C LEU A 138 34.60 -23.40 1.44
N ASP A 139 34.98 -24.01 2.56
CA ASP A 139 34.54 -23.61 3.89
C ASP A 139 35.67 -22.90 4.61
N TRP A 140 35.41 -21.71 5.15
CA TRP A 140 36.36 -20.91 5.92
C TRP A 140 35.68 -20.44 7.21
N GLN A 141 36.32 -20.69 8.36
CA GLN A 141 35.75 -20.43 9.69
C GLN A 141 34.31 -20.97 9.85
N ASP A 142 34.12 -22.25 9.53
CA ASP A 142 32.83 -22.96 9.62
C ASP A 142 31.70 -22.36 8.75
N ARG A 143 32.06 -21.60 7.70
CA ARG A 143 31.11 -21.03 6.74
C ARG A 143 31.52 -21.35 5.30
N THR A 144 30.56 -21.79 4.50
CA THR A 144 30.76 -21.93 3.05
C THR A 144 30.87 -20.56 2.40
N VAL A 145 32.05 -20.25 1.88
CA VAL A 145 32.34 -18.99 1.17
C VAL A 145 32.33 -19.15 -0.34
N HIS A 146 32.47 -20.39 -0.83
CA HIS A 146 32.34 -20.71 -2.25
C HIS A 146 31.56 -22.01 -2.42
N LEU A 147 30.63 -22.04 -3.37
CA LEU A 147 29.91 -23.25 -3.79
C LEU A 147 29.81 -23.26 -5.32
N GLN A 148 30.29 -24.35 -5.92
CA GLN A 148 30.12 -24.63 -7.33
C GLN A 148 29.34 -25.94 -7.47
N ALA A 149 28.22 -25.91 -8.20
CA ALA A 149 27.43 -27.09 -8.54
C ALA A 149 27.26 -27.18 -10.06
N THR A 150 27.72 -28.27 -10.66
CA THR A 150 27.72 -28.48 -12.11
C THR A 150 26.88 -29.71 -12.48
N ASN A 151 25.97 -29.57 -13.46
CA ASN A 151 25.22 -30.69 -14.00
C ASN A 151 26.12 -31.54 -14.92
N VAL A 152 26.52 -32.72 -14.46
CA VAL A 152 27.41 -33.63 -15.19
C VAL A 152 26.77 -34.23 -16.45
N ARG A 153 25.44 -34.15 -16.57
CA ARG A 153 24.69 -34.60 -17.75
C ARG A 153 24.49 -33.50 -18.79
N HIS A 154 24.96 -32.28 -18.53
CA HIS A 154 24.79 -31.19 -19.47
C HIS A 154 25.71 -31.40 -20.69
N ALA A 155 25.18 -31.25 -21.91
CA ALA A 155 25.93 -31.50 -23.14
C ALA A 155 27.24 -30.70 -23.21
N LEU A 156 27.23 -29.45 -22.77
CA LEU A 156 28.43 -28.60 -22.70
C LEU A 156 29.50 -29.08 -21.71
N VAL A 157 29.14 -29.91 -20.73
CA VAL A 157 30.06 -30.50 -19.75
C VAL A 157 30.62 -31.83 -20.25
N GLN A 158 29.91 -32.50 -21.15
CA GLN A 158 30.28 -33.81 -21.70
C GLN A 158 31.02 -33.73 -23.04
N ALA A 159 31.01 -32.58 -23.71
CA ALA A 159 31.70 -32.41 -24.99
C ALA A 159 33.21 -32.64 -24.81
N PRO A 160 33.85 -33.49 -25.64
CA PRO A 160 35.31 -33.55 -25.68
C PRO A 160 35.86 -32.22 -26.20
N ALA A 161 36.95 -31.75 -25.59
CA ALA A 161 37.70 -30.57 -26.02
C ALA A 161 38.31 -30.75 -27.41
#